data_AF-A0A7Y1Y5F3-F1
#
_entry.id   AF-A0A7Y1Y5F3-F1
#
_cell.length_a   1.000
_cell.length_b   1.000
_cell.length_c   1.000
_cell.angle_alpha   90.00
_cell.angle_beta   90.00
_cell.angle_gamma   90.00
#
_symmetry.space_group_name_H-M   'P 1'
#
loop_
_entity.id
_entity.type
_entity.pdbx_description
1 polymer ?
#
loop_
_entity_poly.entity_id
_entity_poly.type
_entity_poly.pdbx_seq_one_letter_code
_entity_poly.pdbx_strand_id
1 'polypeptide(L)'
;MSHIHPEDPRVTAHALGELAGADVAAVERAAMTNPAVARAIEETRQMAACLESAFGAEELGLDPARREAVRQAGRMPVPEKIISRDRARRWGRVALVTGIAAGLLAGAVFMMVNTPVGERRTTFREEAAQRREAQLQVLLAPAPAAGEPRRFLGQGSPAAPGAEAEITGVGSAEYHALGRLMSEDPAAFFRGVEKAARTAHLDELRKLPPLVENDFLSCRDAPRARVPQVAGTASFAIVERFVRGANTLPPKNAVRVEELVNEVRYDNEWDAEMDDIRLGTELVRCPWDAEAVLLGVLLQNGSGAPLPATANLEINFKPDMVRSYRLLGYARGGAGRFPPVSRSLGAGDSNFVLYELLPAKQSVFTEHGVLLRVGLVLSDADEASPRAIISPVSGPPRDWDGASGNFQTASTLAAFGLLLRESPHRGALDAGLLRRLASRALAASREADLARRDALQLALDAAPLLEAVPPRQE
;
A
#
# COMPACT_ATOMS: atom_id res chain seq x y z
N MET A 1 30.98 3.84 -29.19
CA MET A 1 31.11 2.87 -28.09
C MET A 1 30.24 3.36 -26.95
N SER A 2 29.17 2.65 -26.58
CA SER A 2 28.27 3.10 -25.52
C SER A 2 29.01 3.15 -24.18
N HIS A 3 29.08 4.32 -23.56
CA HIS A 3 29.60 4.47 -22.21
C HIS A 3 28.64 3.79 -21.23
N ILE A 4 29.09 2.73 -20.56
CA ILE A 4 28.33 2.02 -19.54
C ILE A 4 28.48 2.80 -18.22
N HIS A 5 27.36 3.27 -17.69
CA HIS A 5 27.28 3.99 -16.42
C HIS A 5 27.07 2.99 -15.27
N PRO A 6 27.45 3.30 -14.02
CA PRO A 6 27.15 2.47 -12.84
C PRO A 6 25.67 2.09 -12.64
N GLU A 7 24.75 2.82 -13.26
CA GLU A 7 23.29 2.65 -13.16
C GLU A 7 22.70 1.97 -14.42
N ASP A 8 23.56 1.45 -15.30
CA ASP A 8 23.13 0.75 -16.51
C ASP A 8 22.57 -0.64 -16.11
N PRO A 9 21.37 -1.03 -16.58
CA PRO A 9 20.76 -2.31 -16.22
C PRO A 9 21.63 -3.53 -16.55
N ARG A 10 22.57 -3.39 -17.50
CA ARG A 10 23.55 -4.43 -17.82
C ARG A 10 24.53 -4.69 -16.69
N VAL A 11 24.80 -3.72 -15.81
CA VAL A 11 25.68 -3.86 -14.64
C VAL A 11 25.01 -4.76 -13.60
N THR A 12 23.73 -4.55 -13.31
CA THR A 12 22.94 -5.38 -12.40
C THR A 12 22.78 -6.80 -12.95
N ALA A 13 22.40 -6.93 -14.22
CA ALA A 13 22.28 -8.24 -14.88
C ALA A 13 23.63 -9.00 -14.93
N HIS A 14 24.77 -8.31 -15.07
CA HIS A 14 26.08 -8.93 -14.96
C HIS A 14 26.40 -9.38 -13.53
N ALA A 15 26.08 -8.55 -12.53
CA ALA A 15 26.33 -8.87 -11.12
C ALA A 15 25.53 -10.08 -10.63
N LEU A 16 24.31 -10.29 -11.16
CA LEU A 16 23.42 -11.42 -10.87
C LEU A 16 23.64 -12.64 -11.79
N GLY A 17 24.59 -12.57 -12.73
CA GLY A 17 24.89 -13.68 -13.65
C GLY A 17 23.84 -13.92 -14.75
N GLU A 18 22.96 -12.95 -15.01
CA GLU A 18 21.86 -13.03 -15.98
C GLU A 18 22.25 -12.52 -17.38
N LEU A 19 23.42 -11.87 -17.50
CA LEU A 19 23.91 -11.29 -18.75
C LEU A 19 24.70 -12.33 -19.58
N ALA A 20 24.44 -12.40 -20.89
CA ALA A 20 25.10 -13.35 -21.79
C ALA A 20 25.75 -12.65 -23.01
N GLY A 21 26.79 -13.28 -23.56
CA GLY A 21 27.40 -12.89 -24.84
C GLY A 21 28.19 -11.58 -24.78
N ALA A 22 28.08 -10.77 -25.84
CA ALA A 22 28.93 -9.59 -26.07
C ALA A 22 28.77 -8.48 -25.00
N ASP A 23 27.64 -8.45 -24.28
CA ASP A 23 27.37 -7.47 -23.24
C ASP A 23 28.18 -7.73 -21.96
N VAL A 24 28.53 -8.98 -21.65
CA VAL A 24 29.41 -9.34 -20.52
C VAL A 24 30.78 -8.69 -20.69
N ALA A 25 31.40 -8.90 -21.85
CA ALA A 25 32.70 -8.32 -22.16
C ALA A 25 32.67 -6.78 -22.20
N ALA A 26 31.51 -6.17 -22.46
CA ALA A 26 31.35 -4.71 -22.43
C ALA A 26 31.31 -4.18 -20.99
N VAL A 27 30.55 -4.82 -20.10
CA VAL A 27 30.46 -4.47 -18.68
C VAL A 27 31.79 -4.71 -17.95
N GLU A 28 32.49 -5.80 -18.24
CA GLU A 28 33.81 -6.09 -17.65
C GLU A 28 34.86 -5.04 -18.07
N ARG A 29 34.89 -4.65 -19.35
CA ARG A 29 35.76 -3.56 -19.82
C ARG A 29 35.40 -2.23 -19.17
N ALA A 30 34.12 -1.97 -18.92
CA ALA A 30 33.67 -0.77 -18.22
C ALA A 30 34.06 -0.80 -16.73
N ALA A 31 34.01 -1.95 -16.07
CA ALA A 31 34.45 -2.13 -14.69
C ALA A 31 35.98 -1.95 -14.52
N MET A 32 36.76 -2.37 -15.51
CA MET A 32 38.22 -2.15 -15.53
C MET A 32 38.61 -0.68 -15.74
N THR A 33 37.75 0.12 -16.38
CA THR A 33 38.03 1.51 -16.73
C THR A 33 37.34 2.52 -15.81
N ASN A 34 36.28 2.12 -15.09
CA ASN A 34 35.50 2.97 -14.19
C ASN A 34 35.31 2.30 -12.81
N PRO A 35 35.97 2.81 -11.74
CA PRO A 35 35.84 2.28 -10.39
C PRO A 35 34.40 2.30 -9.84
N ALA A 36 33.57 3.24 -10.30
CA ALA A 36 32.17 3.32 -9.86
C ALA A 36 31.33 2.15 -10.41
N VAL A 37 31.64 1.65 -11.60
CA VAL A 37 30.99 0.46 -12.17
C VAL A 37 31.43 -0.79 -11.41
N ALA A 38 32.72 -0.90 -11.08
CA ALA A 38 33.22 -1.99 -10.24
C ALA A 38 32.56 -2.01 -8.85
N ARG A 39 32.36 -0.83 -8.24
CA ARG A 39 31.67 -0.69 -6.95
C ARG A 39 30.21 -1.13 -7.02
N ALA A 40 29.47 -0.71 -8.05
CA ALA A 40 28.07 -1.09 -8.25
C ALA A 40 27.89 -2.61 -8.43
N ILE A 41 28.81 -3.28 -9.13
CA ILE A 41 28.84 -4.74 -9.25
C ILE A 41 29.01 -5.41 -7.88
N GLU A 42 29.97 -4.91 -7.09
CA GLU A 42 30.28 -5.48 -5.77
C GLU A 42 29.14 -5.27 -4.77
N GLU A 43 28.53 -4.07 -4.74
CA GLU A 43 27.36 -3.76 -3.90
C GLU A 43 26.16 -4.65 -4.25
N THR A 44 25.92 -4.89 -5.54
CA THR A 44 24.86 -5.78 -6.01
C THR A 44 25.12 -7.22 -5.60
N ARG A 45 26.37 -7.70 -5.68
CA ARG A 45 26.76 -9.05 -5.22
C ARG A 45 26.62 -9.22 -3.72
N GLN A 46 26.99 -8.20 -2.93
CA GLN A 46 26.84 -8.24 -1.48
C GLN A 46 25.37 -8.23 -1.05
N MET A 47 24.53 -7.46 -1.75
CA MET A 47 23.07 -7.50 -1.55
C MET A 47 22.50 -8.87 -1.91
N ALA A 48 22.88 -9.42 -3.07
CA ALA A 48 22.46 -10.74 -3.51
C ALA A 48 22.89 -11.83 -2.52
N ALA A 49 24.15 -11.81 -2.05
CA ALA A 49 24.66 -12.74 -1.05
C ALA A 49 23.95 -12.58 0.30
N CYS A 50 23.58 -11.36 0.70
CA CYS A 50 22.81 -11.12 1.92
C CYS A 50 21.40 -11.73 1.79
N LEU A 51 20.74 -11.53 0.64
CA LEU A 51 19.45 -12.12 0.34
C LEU A 51 19.55 -13.65 0.28
N GLU A 52 20.51 -14.20 -0.46
CA GLU A 52 20.78 -15.63 -0.52
C GLU A 52 21.10 -16.22 0.85
N SER A 53 21.80 -15.51 1.74
CA SER A 53 22.03 -15.99 3.10
C SER A 53 20.77 -15.93 3.98
N ALA A 54 19.89 -14.93 3.75
CA ALA A 54 18.62 -14.79 4.43
C ALA A 54 17.57 -15.81 3.95
N PHE A 55 17.71 -16.29 2.71
CA PHE A 55 16.82 -17.26 2.07
C PHE A 55 17.48 -18.64 1.84
N GLY A 56 18.72 -18.83 2.26
CA GLY A 56 19.61 -19.95 1.86
C GLY A 56 19.32 -21.30 2.48
N ALA A 57 18.20 -21.45 3.19
CA ALA A 57 17.70 -22.74 3.64
C ALA A 57 16.94 -23.51 2.54
N GLU A 58 16.79 -22.95 1.34
CA GLU A 58 16.09 -23.59 0.23
C GLU A 58 16.98 -23.74 -1.02
N GLU A 59 17.22 -24.98 -1.46
CA GLU A 59 17.82 -25.26 -2.77
C GLU A 59 16.78 -25.01 -3.87
N LEU A 60 16.88 -23.87 -4.57
CA LEU A 60 16.09 -23.60 -5.78
C LEU A 60 17.00 -23.53 -7.01
N GLY A 61 17.37 -24.70 -7.52
CA GLY A 61 17.94 -24.87 -8.86
C GLY A 61 16.99 -25.63 -9.78
N LEU A 62 16.80 -25.16 -11.01
CA LEU A 62 16.05 -25.91 -12.04
C LEU A 62 16.86 -27.13 -12.50
N ASP A 63 16.30 -28.33 -12.24
CA ASP A 63 16.82 -29.61 -12.71
C ASP A 63 17.03 -29.61 -14.25
N PRO A 64 18.14 -30.19 -14.76
CA PRO A 64 18.46 -30.28 -16.18
C PRO A 64 17.31 -30.68 -17.13
N ALA A 65 16.39 -31.55 -16.70
CA ALA A 65 15.28 -31.97 -17.57
C ALA A 65 14.29 -30.82 -17.86
N ARG A 66 14.07 -29.92 -16.88
CA ARG A 66 13.22 -28.73 -17.06
C ARG A 66 13.84 -27.69 -17.98
N ARG A 67 15.17 -27.56 -17.96
CA ARG A 67 15.89 -26.65 -18.88
C ARG A 67 15.81 -27.07 -20.34
N GLU A 68 15.61 -28.35 -20.63
CA GLU A 68 15.47 -28.85 -22.01
C GLU A 68 14.04 -28.72 -22.55
N ALA A 69 13.03 -28.93 -21.69
CA ALA A 69 11.62 -28.77 -22.05
C ALA A 69 11.28 -27.32 -22.48
N VAL A 70 11.85 -26.33 -21.80
CA VAL A 70 11.71 -24.91 -22.15
C VAL A 70 12.31 -24.59 -23.52
N ARG A 71 13.43 -25.23 -23.87
CA ARG A 71 14.08 -25.06 -25.19
C ARG A 71 13.29 -25.72 -26.32
N GLN A 72 12.59 -26.82 -26.06
CA GLN A 72 11.76 -27.50 -27.06
C GLN A 72 10.43 -26.80 -27.32
N ALA A 73 9.83 -26.16 -26.31
CA ALA A 73 8.57 -25.43 -26.45
C ALA A 73 8.65 -24.22 -27.41
N GLY A 74 9.85 -23.69 -27.68
CA GLY A 74 10.05 -22.54 -28.58
C GLY A 74 10.07 -22.83 -30.09
N ARG A 75 9.72 -24.04 -30.56
CA ARG A 75 9.98 -24.45 -31.97
C ARG A 75 8.81 -25.02 -32.79
N MET A 76 7.54 -24.95 -32.40
CA MET A 76 6.45 -25.52 -33.23
C MET A 76 5.37 -24.50 -33.64
N PRO A 77 4.93 -24.47 -34.92
CA PRO A 77 3.90 -23.56 -35.41
C PRO A 77 2.48 -24.11 -35.28
N VAL A 78 1.50 -23.20 -35.25
CA VAL A 78 0.08 -23.42 -34.97
C VAL A 78 -0.70 -23.89 -36.22
N PRO A 79 -1.67 -24.83 -36.08
CA PRO A 79 -2.73 -25.04 -37.08
C PRO A 79 -4.17 -24.81 -36.56
N GLU A 80 -5.05 -24.54 -37.52
CA GLU A 80 -6.40 -23.98 -37.49
C GLU A 80 -7.59 -24.85 -36.99
N LYS A 81 -8.71 -24.14 -36.76
CA LYS A 81 -10.07 -24.54 -36.34
C LYS A 81 -10.75 -25.64 -37.18
N ILE A 82 -11.52 -26.52 -36.49
CA ILE A 82 -12.70 -27.23 -37.04
C ILE A 82 -13.82 -27.31 -35.97
N ILE A 83 -15.07 -27.05 -36.37
CA ILE A 83 -16.31 -27.04 -35.54
C ILE A 83 -17.15 -28.31 -35.81
N SER A 84 -17.90 -28.83 -34.82
CA SER A 84 -19.29 -29.32 -35.02
C SER A 84 -20.13 -29.40 -33.72
N ARG A 85 -21.46 -29.32 -33.88
CA ARG A 85 -22.54 -29.11 -32.89
C ARG A 85 -23.12 -30.42 -32.32
N ASP A 86 -23.72 -30.35 -31.11
CA ASP A 86 -25.05 -30.90 -30.72
C ASP A 86 -25.11 -31.50 -29.30
N ARG A 87 -25.87 -30.87 -28.37
CA ARG A 87 -26.48 -31.59 -27.22
C ARG A 87 -27.57 -30.86 -26.39
N ALA A 88 -28.36 -29.97 -26.98
CA ALA A 88 -29.47 -29.26 -26.30
C ALA A 88 -30.71 -30.12 -25.92
N ARG A 89 -30.58 -31.44 -25.75
CA ARG A 89 -31.70 -32.37 -25.49
C ARG A 89 -31.76 -32.98 -24.08
N ARG A 90 -30.89 -32.57 -23.15
CA ARG A 90 -30.70 -33.32 -21.88
C ARG A 90 -31.21 -32.70 -20.57
N TRP A 91 -31.50 -31.41 -20.45
CA TRP A 91 -31.78 -30.81 -19.13
C TRP A 91 -33.24 -30.40 -18.84
N GLY A 92 -34.15 -30.54 -19.81
CA GLY A 92 -35.60 -30.39 -19.58
C GLY A 92 -36.21 -31.41 -18.61
N ARG A 93 -35.45 -32.42 -18.15
CA ARG A 93 -35.90 -33.41 -17.14
C ARG A 93 -35.60 -32.98 -15.70
N VAL A 94 -34.76 -31.98 -15.48
CA VAL A 94 -34.31 -31.57 -14.13
C VAL A 94 -35.32 -30.62 -13.46
N ALA A 95 -36.06 -29.83 -14.24
CA ALA A 95 -37.05 -28.87 -13.73
C ALA A 95 -38.34 -29.48 -13.14
N LEU A 96 -38.61 -30.77 -13.40
CA LEU A 96 -39.83 -31.45 -12.92
C LEU A 96 -39.71 -31.93 -11.46
N VAL A 97 -38.49 -32.14 -10.97
CA VAL A 97 -38.23 -32.78 -9.67
C VAL A 97 -38.22 -31.79 -8.51
N THR A 98 -37.88 -30.51 -8.74
CA THR A 98 -37.78 -29.49 -7.68
C THR A 98 -39.12 -28.91 -7.23
N GLY A 99 -40.18 -28.98 -8.04
CA GLY A 99 -41.52 -28.48 -7.69
C GLY A 99 -42.23 -29.25 -6.57
N ILE A 100 -41.85 -30.51 -6.32
CA ILE A 100 -42.50 -31.38 -5.33
C ILE A 100 -42.02 -31.05 -3.90
N ALA A 101 -40.79 -30.54 -3.74
CA ALA A 101 -40.22 -30.22 -2.41
C ALA A 101 -40.82 -28.95 -1.78
N ALA A 102 -41.30 -28.01 -2.59
CA ALA A 102 -41.90 -26.75 -2.12
C ALA A 102 -43.24 -26.92 -1.39
N GLY A 103 -43.97 -28.02 -1.63
CA GLY A 103 -45.28 -28.27 -1.02
C GLY A 103 -45.23 -28.71 0.44
N LEU A 104 -44.14 -29.34 0.89
CA LEU A 104 -44.05 -29.91 2.24
C LEU A 104 -43.71 -28.88 3.32
N LEU A 105 -43.00 -27.81 2.96
CA LEU A 105 -42.61 -26.74 3.90
C LEU A 105 -43.79 -25.83 4.27
N ALA A 106 -44.73 -25.60 3.36
CA ALA A 106 -45.93 -24.80 3.61
C ALA A 106 -46.85 -25.42 4.69
N GLY A 107 -46.83 -26.76 4.82
CA GLY A 107 -47.62 -27.48 5.84
C GLY A 107 -47.12 -27.27 7.27
N ALA A 108 -45.83 -27.03 7.47
CA ALA A 108 -45.26 -26.80 8.81
C ALA A 108 -45.58 -25.40 9.35
N VAL A 109 -45.66 -24.40 8.46
CA VAL A 109 -46.02 -23.01 8.79
C VAL A 109 -47.44 -22.90 9.36
N PHE A 110 -48.36 -23.75 8.89
CA PHE A 110 -49.74 -23.80 9.36
C PHE A 110 -49.87 -24.28 10.83
N MET A 111 -48.94 -25.14 11.28
CA MET A 111 -48.96 -25.66 12.65
C MET A 111 -48.43 -24.65 13.68
N MET A 112 -47.59 -23.73 13.25
CA MET A 112 -46.90 -22.75 14.11
C MET A 112 -47.79 -21.55 14.50
N VAL A 113 -48.91 -21.35 13.82
CA VAL A 113 -49.82 -20.20 14.00
C VAL A 113 -50.84 -20.42 15.14
N ASN A 114 -50.99 -21.64 15.67
CA ASN A 114 -52.18 -22.03 16.44
C ASN A 114 -51.97 -22.38 17.94
N THR A 115 -50.93 -21.92 18.64
CA THR A 115 -50.74 -22.17 20.10
C THR A 115 -50.38 -20.89 20.91
N PRO A 116 -51.09 -20.57 22.03
CA PRO A 116 -50.88 -19.32 22.79
C PRO A 116 -49.90 -19.41 23.99
N VAL A 117 -49.43 -18.22 24.42
CA VAL A 117 -48.17 -17.87 25.13
C VAL A 117 -48.24 -17.86 26.68
N GLY A 118 -47.09 -18.08 27.37
CA GLY A 118 -46.83 -17.77 28.80
C GLY A 118 -45.35 -17.38 29.07
N GLU A 119 -45.08 -16.57 30.11
CA GLU A 119 -44.02 -15.53 30.22
C GLU A 119 -42.56 -15.90 30.61
N ARG A 120 -41.63 -15.10 30.03
CA ARG A 120 -40.39 -14.46 30.56
C ARG A 120 -39.37 -15.23 31.43
N ARG A 121 -38.16 -15.42 30.86
CA ARG A 121 -36.85 -14.90 31.36
C ARG A 121 -35.67 -15.51 30.57
N THR A 122 -35.29 -14.95 29.42
CA THR A 122 -33.97 -15.18 28.78
C THR A 122 -33.76 -14.21 27.60
N THR A 123 -33.41 -12.94 27.83
CA THR A 123 -33.08 -12.02 26.70
C THR A 123 -31.72 -11.34 26.80
N PHE A 124 -30.92 -11.55 27.85
CA PHE A 124 -29.56 -10.98 27.91
C PHE A 124 -28.42 -11.96 27.59
N ARG A 125 -28.70 -13.23 27.28
CA ARG A 125 -27.68 -14.24 26.95
C ARG A 125 -27.63 -14.65 25.47
N GLU A 126 -28.68 -14.34 24.69
CA GLU A 126 -28.73 -14.67 23.25
C GLU A 126 -28.29 -13.51 22.34
N GLU A 127 -28.40 -12.24 22.75
CA GLU A 127 -27.88 -11.11 21.96
C GLU A 127 -26.34 -11.13 21.83
N ALA A 128 -25.64 -11.67 22.83
CA ALA A 128 -24.19 -11.87 22.78
C ALA A 128 -23.77 -13.07 21.89
N ALA A 129 -24.67 -14.04 21.67
CA ALA A 129 -24.44 -15.16 20.76
C ALA A 129 -24.80 -14.77 19.31
N GLN A 130 -25.89 -14.01 19.11
CA GLN A 130 -26.28 -13.49 17.80
C GLN A 130 -25.32 -12.43 17.24
N ARG A 131 -24.70 -11.59 18.08
CA ARG A 131 -23.64 -10.68 17.60
C ARG A 131 -22.37 -11.40 17.16
N ARG A 132 -22.08 -12.57 17.76
CA ARG A 132 -20.92 -13.41 17.38
C ARG A 132 -21.16 -14.19 16.07
N GLU A 133 -22.38 -14.62 15.80
CA GLU A 133 -22.73 -15.34 14.56
C GLU A 133 -22.97 -14.40 13.37
N ALA A 134 -23.52 -13.19 13.62
CA ALA A 134 -23.63 -12.13 12.60
C ALA A 134 -22.26 -11.58 12.15
N GLN A 135 -21.27 -11.52 13.05
CA GLN A 135 -19.88 -11.20 12.70
C GLN A 135 -19.21 -12.31 11.86
N LEU A 136 -19.65 -13.56 11.99
CA LEU A 136 -19.13 -14.69 11.18
C LEU A 136 -19.80 -14.81 9.81
N GLN A 137 -21.04 -14.32 9.62
CA GLN A 137 -21.73 -14.33 8.30
C GLN A 137 -21.31 -13.18 7.37
N VAL A 138 -20.85 -12.04 7.89
CA VAL A 138 -20.33 -10.94 7.04
C VAL A 138 -18.94 -11.26 6.49
N LEU A 139 -18.17 -12.10 7.17
CA LEU A 139 -16.82 -12.50 6.74
C LEU A 139 -16.82 -13.60 5.65
N LEU A 140 -17.97 -14.23 5.34
CA LEU A 140 -18.05 -15.44 4.50
C LEU A 140 -19.12 -15.41 3.38
N ALA A 141 -19.70 -14.25 3.04
CA ALA A 141 -20.57 -14.10 1.86
C ALA A 141 -19.84 -13.39 0.69
N PRO A 142 -20.00 -13.81 -0.57
CA PRO A 142 -19.51 -13.05 -1.72
C PRO A 142 -20.37 -11.80 -1.94
N ALA A 143 -19.73 -10.70 -2.34
CA ALA A 143 -20.38 -9.41 -2.55
C ALA A 143 -21.53 -9.50 -3.59
N PRO A 144 -22.71 -8.91 -3.31
CA PRO A 144 -23.74 -8.75 -4.32
C PRO A 144 -23.28 -7.74 -5.38
N ALA A 145 -23.44 -8.11 -6.66
CA ALA A 145 -23.24 -7.20 -7.77
C ALA A 145 -24.31 -6.09 -7.74
N ALA A 146 -23.88 -4.84 -7.78
CA ALA A 146 -24.74 -3.71 -8.10
C ALA A 146 -25.12 -3.77 -9.59
N GLY A 147 -26.32 -4.25 -9.91
CA GLY A 147 -26.96 -4.06 -11.23
C GLY A 147 -27.88 -2.83 -11.19
N GLU A 148 -28.16 -2.06 -12.25
CA GLU A 148 -27.85 -2.11 -13.68
C GLU A 148 -27.87 -0.66 -14.23
N PRO A 149 -27.23 -0.39 -15.39
CA PRO A 149 -27.53 0.78 -16.22
C PRO A 149 -28.87 0.61 -16.97
N ARG A 150 -29.74 1.63 -17.01
CA ARG A 150 -30.99 1.60 -17.81
C ARG A 150 -30.90 2.37 -19.13
N ARG A 151 -30.96 1.57 -20.22
CA ARG A 151 -31.68 1.71 -21.52
C ARG A 151 -31.38 2.87 -22.50
N PHE A 152 -30.96 2.48 -23.72
CA PHE A 152 -31.78 2.49 -24.96
C PHE A 152 -31.25 1.36 -25.90
N LEU A 153 -31.97 0.25 -26.11
CA LEU A 153 -32.71 -0.11 -27.35
C LEU A 153 -32.10 0.45 -28.65
N GLY A 154 -31.66 -0.31 -29.65
CA GLY A 154 -31.58 -1.76 -29.84
C GLY A 154 -31.15 -2.11 -31.28
N GLN A 155 -30.54 -3.28 -31.47
CA GLN A 155 -30.93 -4.32 -32.47
C GLN A 155 -29.92 -5.49 -32.46
N GLY A 156 -30.43 -6.72 -32.28
CA GLY A 156 -29.91 -7.96 -32.89
C GLY A 156 -28.80 -8.76 -32.18
N SER A 157 -29.19 -9.79 -31.41
CA SER A 157 -28.40 -10.96 -30.92
C SER A 157 -27.66 -11.75 -32.03
N PRO A 158 -26.73 -12.74 -31.77
CA PRO A 158 -26.58 -13.56 -30.55
C PRO A 158 -25.15 -13.89 -30.02
N ALA A 159 -25.10 -14.38 -28.76
CA ALA A 159 -23.97 -14.97 -28.01
C ALA A 159 -23.66 -16.44 -28.42
N ALA A 160 -22.58 -17.17 -28.08
CA ALA A 160 -21.41 -17.15 -27.16
C ALA A 160 -20.32 -18.10 -27.80
N PRO A 161 -19.16 -18.55 -27.22
CA PRO A 161 -18.64 -18.51 -25.83
C PRO A 161 -17.10 -18.28 -25.64
N GLY A 162 -16.67 -18.13 -24.38
CA GLY A 162 -15.41 -18.69 -23.85
C GLY A 162 -14.10 -17.92 -24.09
N ALA A 163 -13.75 -17.03 -23.17
CA ALA A 163 -12.37 -16.59 -22.94
C ALA A 163 -12.20 -16.36 -21.43
N GLU A 164 -11.71 -17.39 -20.74
CA GLU A 164 -11.05 -17.24 -19.45
C GLU A 164 -9.71 -16.56 -19.70
N ALA A 165 -9.53 -15.36 -19.15
CA ALA A 165 -8.25 -14.68 -19.13
C ALA A 165 -7.51 -15.10 -17.86
N GLU A 166 -6.51 -15.96 -18.03
CA GLU A 166 -5.55 -16.32 -16.98
C GLU A 166 -4.68 -15.11 -16.63
N ILE A 167 -4.76 -14.67 -15.37
CA ILE A 167 -3.88 -13.68 -14.78
C ILE A 167 -2.59 -14.38 -14.37
N THR A 168 -1.49 -14.09 -15.07
CA THR A 168 -0.14 -14.55 -14.75
C THR A 168 0.50 -13.59 -13.75
N GLY A 169 0.67 -14.05 -12.51
CA GLY A 169 1.45 -13.38 -11.47
C GLY A 169 2.23 -14.41 -10.67
N VAL A 170 3.57 -14.31 -10.74
CA VAL A 170 4.49 -15.07 -9.89
C VAL A 170 4.21 -14.68 -8.45
N GLY A 171 3.57 -15.59 -7.70
CA GLY A 171 3.00 -15.34 -6.36
C GLY A 171 1.69 -16.10 -6.13
N SER A 172 1.00 -16.51 -7.19
CA SER A 172 -0.31 -17.19 -7.09
C SER A 172 -0.21 -18.59 -6.49
N ALA A 173 0.79 -19.41 -6.84
CA ALA A 173 0.83 -20.82 -6.45
C ALA A 173 1.00 -21.04 -4.93
N GLU A 174 1.83 -20.24 -4.27
CA GLU A 174 2.06 -20.29 -2.82
C GLU A 174 0.91 -19.68 -2.03
N TYR A 175 0.35 -18.56 -2.49
CA TYR A 175 -0.88 -17.99 -1.93
C TYR A 175 -2.06 -18.96 -2.04
N HIS A 176 -2.20 -19.65 -3.17
CA HIS A 176 -3.21 -20.69 -3.36
C HIS A 176 -2.90 -21.95 -2.54
N ALA A 177 -1.63 -22.28 -2.30
CA ALA A 177 -1.26 -23.38 -1.40
C ALA A 177 -1.56 -23.06 0.07
N LEU A 178 -1.28 -21.84 0.54
CA LEU A 178 -1.65 -21.38 1.87
C LEU A 178 -3.17 -21.29 2.04
N GLY A 179 -3.87 -20.79 1.02
CA GLY A 179 -5.33 -20.75 0.98
C GLY A 179 -5.95 -22.14 1.02
N ARG A 180 -5.37 -23.11 0.30
CA ARG A 180 -5.77 -24.53 0.39
C ARG A 180 -5.51 -25.10 1.78
N LEU A 181 -4.32 -24.87 2.35
CA LEU A 181 -3.97 -25.34 3.70
C LEU A 181 -4.92 -24.77 4.77
N MET A 182 -5.27 -23.48 4.67
CA MET A 182 -6.26 -22.84 5.55
C MET A 182 -7.65 -23.47 5.40
N SER A 183 -8.05 -23.86 4.18
CA SER A 183 -9.36 -24.46 3.92
C SER A 183 -9.44 -25.96 4.27
N GLU A 184 -8.35 -26.71 4.13
CA GLU A 184 -8.30 -28.16 4.29
C GLU A 184 -7.90 -28.59 5.71
N ASP A 185 -6.95 -27.89 6.34
CA ASP A 185 -6.56 -28.11 7.73
C ASP A 185 -6.20 -26.77 8.43
N PRO A 186 -7.22 -26.04 8.91
CA PRO A 186 -7.03 -24.76 9.60
C PRO A 186 -6.10 -24.90 10.80
N ALA A 187 -6.14 -26.04 11.51
CA ALA A 187 -5.35 -26.25 12.70
C ALA A 187 -3.86 -26.44 12.36
N ALA A 188 -3.53 -27.13 11.26
CA ALA A 188 -2.16 -27.21 10.76
C ALA A 188 -1.66 -25.87 10.22
N PHE A 189 -2.52 -25.10 9.55
CA PHE A 189 -2.20 -23.74 9.13
C PHE A 189 -1.81 -22.87 10.33
N PHE A 190 -2.66 -22.79 11.35
CA PHE A 190 -2.37 -21.98 12.54
C PHE A 190 -1.15 -22.48 13.33
N ARG A 191 -0.91 -23.79 13.41
CA ARG A 191 0.33 -24.33 14.00
C ARG A 191 1.56 -23.96 13.16
N GLY A 192 1.45 -23.93 11.84
CA GLY A 192 2.51 -23.50 10.93
C GLY A 192 2.82 -22.01 11.08
N VAL A 193 1.78 -21.17 11.13
CA VAL A 193 1.90 -19.72 11.39
C VAL A 193 2.48 -19.47 12.79
N GLU A 194 2.03 -20.19 13.82
CA GLU A 194 2.54 -20.05 15.18
C GLU A 194 4.00 -20.51 15.29
N LYS A 195 4.38 -21.59 14.62
CA LYS A 195 5.77 -22.03 14.51
C LYS A 195 6.61 -21.00 13.78
N ALA A 196 6.15 -20.46 12.64
CA ALA A 196 6.84 -19.41 11.90
C ALA A 196 6.98 -18.11 12.72
N ALA A 197 5.94 -17.71 13.45
CA ALA A 197 5.96 -16.55 14.32
C ALA A 197 6.90 -16.72 15.52
N ARG A 198 7.05 -17.94 16.06
CA ARG A 198 8.03 -18.26 17.11
C ARG A 198 9.46 -18.38 16.59
N THR A 199 9.62 -18.75 15.31
CA THR A 199 10.94 -18.92 14.66
C THR A 199 11.42 -17.63 13.99
N ALA A 200 10.53 -16.67 13.72
CA ALA A 200 10.91 -15.38 13.14
C ALA A 200 11.84 -14.63 14.10
N HIS A 201 13.12 -14.54 13.71
CA HIS A 201 14.18 -13.91 14.48
C HIS A 201 13.97 -12.38 14.57
N LEU A 202 13.15 -11.93 15.51
CA LEU A 202 12.94 -10.50 15.80
C LEU A 202 14.25 -9.75 16.10
N ASP A 203 15.26 -10.47 16.59
CA ASP A 203 16.61 -9.93 16.80
C ASP A 203 17.34 -9.57 15.50
N GLU A 204 16.97 -10.15 14.35
CA GLU A 204 17.55 -9.76 13.06
C GLU A 204 17.03 -8.39 12.60
N LEU A 205 15.80 -8.01 12.94
CA LEU A 205 15.27 -6.68 12.65
C LEU A 205 16.06 -5.57 13.37
N ARG A 206 16.73 -5.89 14.48
CA ARG A 206 17.65 -4.95 15.17
C ARG A 206 18.94 -4.72 14.39
N LYS A 207 19.29 -5.61 13.47
CA LYS A 207 20.48 -5.51 12.61
C LYS A 207 20.20 -4.76 11.30
N LEU A 208 18.96 -4.31 11.07
CA LEU A 208 18.62 -3.55 9.86
C LEU A 208 19.50 -2.29 9.74
N PRO A 209 19.94 -1.96 8.50
CA PRO A 209 20.74 -0.77 8.25
C PRO A 209 20.07 0.50 8.78
N PRO A 210 20.84 1.48 9.28
CA PRO A 210 20.31 2.78 9.68
C PRO A 210 19.51 3.45 8.56
N LEU A 211 18.32 3.91 8.90
CA LEU A 211 17.49 4.74 8.02
C LEU A 211 17.82 6.22 8.27
N VAL A 212 18.30 6.90 7.23
CA VAL A 212 18.59 8.35 7.25
C VAL A 212 17.32 9.11 6.83
N GLU A 213 16.85 10.00 7.71
CA GLU A 213 15.70 10.87 7.45
C GLU A 213 16.02 11.96 6.42
N ASN A 214 14.97 12.48 5.77
CA ASN A 214 15.14 13.58 4.83
C ASN A 214 15.31 14.91 5.58
N ASP A 215 16.45 15.55 5.39
CA ASP A 215 16.71 16.89 5.90
C ASP A 215 15.87 17.96 5.19
N PHE A 216 15.82 19.15 5.78
CA PHE A 216 15.22 20.32 5.14
C PHE A 216 16.03 20.78 3.92
N LEU A 217 15.35 20.92 2.79
CA LEU A 217 15.87 21.51 1.58
C LEU A 217 15.43 22.97 1.47
N SER A 218 16.37 23.84 1.11
CA SER A 218 16.11 25.26 0.84
C SER A 218 15.26 25.43 -0.42
N CYS A 219 14.13 26.15 -0.33
CA CYS A 219 13.29 26.46 -1.49
C CYS A 219 13.99 27.41 -2.48
N ARG A 220 14.98 28.18 -2.04
CA ARG A 220 15.75 29.05 -2.93
C ARG A 220 16.63 28.24 -3.87
N ASP A 221 17.19 27.14 -3.37
CA ASP A 221 18.12 26.29 -4.12
C ASP A 221 17.39 25.16 -4.86
N ALA A 222 16.32 24.62 -4.27
CA ALA A 222 15.52 23.54 -4.82
C ALA A 222 14.00 23.87 -4.75
N PRO A 223 13.49 24.76 -5.62
CA PRO A 223 12.09 25.20 -5.60
C PRO A 223 11.07 24.14 -6.04
N ARG A 224 11.54 22.95 -6.44
CA ARG A 224 10.70 21.84 -6.90
C ARG A 224 11.00 20.58 -6.12
N ALA A 225 9.97 19.84 -5.73
CA ALA A 225 10.08 18.53 -5.08
C ALA A 225 9.25 17.47 -5.78
N ARG A 226 9.81 16.28 -5.95
CA ARG A 226 9.07 15.12 -6.46
C ARG A 226 8.27 14.48 -5.34
N VAL A 227 7.00 14.20 -5.58
CA VAL A 227 6.13 13.48 -4.65
C VAL A 227 6.16 11.99 -4.97
N PRO A 228 6.52 11.12 -4.01
CA PRO A 228 6.39 9.68 -4.19
C PRO A 228 4.94 9.26 -4.46
N GLN A 229 4.75 8.31 -5.36
CA GLN A 229 3.41 7.86 -5.77
C GLN A 229 2.96 6.60 -5.03
N VAL A 230 3.87 5.88 -4.39
CA VAL A 230 3.57 4.63 -3.67
C VAL A 230 4.40 4.56 -2.40
N ALA A 231 3.94 3.74 -1.45
CA ALA A 231 4.66 3.35 -0.25
C ALA A 231 4.75 1.81 -0.16
N GLY A 232 5.64 1.29 0.67
CA GLY A 232 5.60 -0.13 1.05
C GLY A 232 4.55 -0.41 2.12
N THR A 233 4.49 -1.65 2.61
CA THR A 233 3.41 -2.13 3.49
C THR A 233 3.90 -2.99 4.67
N ALA A 234 5.22 -3.06 4.91
CA ALA A 234 5.77 -4.00 5.87
C ALA A 234 5.77 -3.45 7.31
N SER A 235 5.98 -2.15 7.46
CA SER A 235 6.25 -1.51 8.75
C SER A 235 5.09 -1.63 9.73
N PHE A 236 3.84 -1.55 9.25
CA PHE A 236 2.67 -1.63 10.12
C PHE A 236 2.62 -2.95 10.87
N ALA A 237 2.70 -4.08 10.15
CA ALA A 237 2.69 -5.41 10.75
C ALA A 237 3.86 -5.65 11.71
N ILE A 238 5.04 -5.07 11.42
CA ILE A 238 6.19 -5.12 12.33
C ILE A 238 5.87 -4.35 13.61
N VAL A 239 5.43 -3.10 13.50
CA VAL A 239 5.10 -2.25 14.65
C VAL A 239 4.01 -2.90 15.51
N GLU A 240 2.95 -3.41 14.88
CA GLU A 240 1.87 -4.10 15.56
C GLU A 240 2.38 -5.31 16.36
N ARG A 241 3.21 -6.15 15.76
CA ARG A 241 3.79 -7.32 16.42
C ARG A 241 4.62 -6.94 17.65
N PHE A 242 5.41 -5.87 17.58
CA PHE A 242 6.22 -5.43 18.72
C PHE A 242 5.35 -4.80 19.82
N VAL A 243 4.46 -3.89 19.46
CA VAL A 243 3.64 -3.13 20.42
C VAL A 243 2.60 -4.03 21.07
N ARG A 244 1.78 -4.74 20.30
CA ARG A 244 0.67 -5.56 20.82
C ARG A 244 1.09 -6.98 21.14
N GLY A 245 1.99 -7.56 20.34
CA GLY A 245 2.43 -8.95 20.52
C GLY A 245 3.51 -9.11 21.59
N ALA A 246 4.54 -8.26 21.55
CA ALA A 246 5.69 -8.34 22.47
C ALA A 246 5.65 -7.32 23.61
N ASN A 247 4.73 -6.35 23.59
CA ASN A 247 4.67 -5.24 24.55
C ASN A 247 6.00 -4.49 24.69
N THR A 248 6.66 -4.24 23.55
CA THR A 248 7.95 -3.52 23.47
C THR A 248 7.97 -2.60 22.24
N LEU A 249 8.88 -1.62 22.23
CA LEU A 249 9.06 -0.77 21.05
C LEU A 249 9.79 -1.53 19.93
N PRO A 250 9.38 -1.35 18.66
CA PRO A 250 10.08 -1.92 17.52
C PRO A 250 11.47 -1.29 17.35
N PRO A 251 12.42 -1.99 16.70
CA PRO A 251 13.68 -1.38 16.28
C PRO A 251 13.41 -0.19 15.35
N LYS A 252 14.01 0.96 15.63
CA LYS A 252 13.79 2.20 14.86
C LYS A 252 14.04 2.07 13.35
N ASN A 253 14.97 1.21 12.95
CA ASN A 253 15.30 0.98 11.54
C ASN A 253 14.28 0.09 10.81
N ALA A 254 13.34 -0.52 11.54
CA ALA A 254 12.25 -1.32 10.97
C ALA A 254 10.96 -0.50 10.78
N VAL A 255 10.97 0.78 11.19
CA VAL A 255 9.79 1.66 11.13
C VAL A 255 9.93 2.62 9.97
N ARG A 256 9.00 2.56 9.02
CA ARG A 256 8.90 3.50 7.90
C ARG A 256 7.63 4.32 8.03
N VAL A 257 7.79 5.64 8.13
CA VAL A 257 6.69 6.58 8.41
C VAL A 257 5.67 6.58 7.27
N GLU A 258 6.15 6.53 6.03
CA GLU A 258 5.33 6.51 4.82
C GLU A 258 4.42 5.27 4.75
N GLU A 259 4.89 4.13 5.27
CA GLU A 259 4.11 2.89 5.27
C GLU A 259 3.06 2.91 6.36
N LEU A 260 3.36 3.48 7.54
CA LEU A 260 2.36 3.68 8.59
C LEU A 260 1.25 4.63 8.13
N VAL A 261 1.62 5.73 7.46
CA VAL A 261 0.65 6.68 6.90
C VAL A 261 -0.23 6.00 5.85
N ASN A 262 0.32 5.13 5.00
CA ASN A 262 -0.40 4.51 3.89
C ASN A 262 -0.98 3.12 4.19
N GLU A 263 -1.01 2.70 5.46
CA GLU A 263 -1.74 1.49 5.88
C GLU A 263 -3.27 1.67 5.73
N VAL A 264 -3.74 2.90 5.89
CA VAL A 264 -5.17 3.23 5.86
C VAL A 264 -5.59 3.71 4.48
N ARG A 265 -6.88 3.58 4.17
CA ARG A 265 -7.47 4.16 2.96
C ARG A 265 -7.95 5.57 3.22
N TYR A 266 -7.65 6.46 2.28
CA TYR A 266 -8.10 7.84 2.29
C TYR A 266 -9.23 7.98 1.28
N ASP A 267 -10.39 8.44 1.71
CA ASP A 267 -11.56 8.67 0.85
C ASP A 267 -11.89 10.16 0.74
N ASN A 268 -12.45 10.57 -0.40
CA ASN A 268 -13.36 11.72 -0.49
C ASN A 268 -12.84 13.14 -0.21
N GLU A 269 -11.60 13.49 -0.58
CA GLU A 269 -11.16 14.90 -0.60
C GLU A 269 -10.16 15.17 -1.74
N TRP A 270 -10.58 15.89 -2.77
CA TRP A 270 -9.74 16.28 -3.89
C TRP A 270 -10.03 17.70 -4.37
N ASP A 271 -8.99 18.38 -4.84
CA ASP A 271 -9.07 19.74 -5.39
C ASP A 271 -9.11 19.72 -6.92
N ALA A 272 -8.56 18.66 -7.53
CA ALA A 272 -8.48 18.48 -8.97
C ALA A 272 -8.70 17.01 -9.34
N GLU A 273 -9.31 16.79 -10.50
CA GLU A 273 -9.60 15.46 -11.03
C GLU A 273 -9.43 15.47 -12.56
N MET A 274 -8.85 14.39 -13.09
CA MET A 274 -8.70 14.15 -14.52
C MET A 274 -8.67 12.64 -14.76
N ASP A 275 -9.54 12.15 -15.64
CA ASP A 275 -9.60 10.74 -16.03
C ASP A 275 -9.71 9.78 -14.81
N ASP A 276 -10.58 10.13 -13.85
CA ASP A 276 -10.73 9.44 -12.55
C ASP A 276 -9.47 9.42 -11.65
N ILE A 277 -8.44 10.17 -12.00
CA ILE A 277 -7.26 10.41 -11.15
C ILE A 277 -7.50 11.69 -10.37
N ARG A 278 -7.45 11.59 -9.04
CA ARG A 278 -7.80 12.67 -8.12
C ARG A 278 -6.59 13.12 -7.33
N LEU A 279 -6.46 14.43 -7.19
CA LEU A 279 -5.39 15.10 -6.45
C LEU A 279 -6.01 15.99 -5.37
N GLY A 280 -5.75 15.68 -4.12
CA GLY A 280 -6.12 16.49 -2.95
C GLY A 280 -4.91 17.11 -2.29
N THR A 281 -5.05 18.34 -1.79
CA THR A 281 -4.02 19.05 -1.05
C THR A 281 -4.61 19.74 0.17
N GLU A 282 -3.87 19.75 1.27
CA GLU A 282 -4.29 20.46 2.47
C GLU A 282 -3.08 21.05 3.21
N LEU A 283 -3.23 22.28 3.73
CA LEU A 283 -2.24 22.96 4.56
C LEU A 283 -2.75 23.12 5.98
N VAL A 284 -1.95 22.66 6.94
CA VAL A 284 -2.33 22.62 8.35
C VAL A 284 -1.14 23.04 9.21
N ARG A 285 -1.38 23.79 10.28
CA ARG A 285 -0.33 24.11 11.26
C ARG A 285 0.26 22.82 11.83
N CYS A 286 1.58 22.75 11.92
CA CYS A 286 2.24 21.55 12.44
C CYS A 286 1.96 21.40 13.95
N PRO A 287 1.43 20.26 14.42
CA PRO A 287 1.10 20.08 15.84
C PRO A 287 2.32 20.04 16.77
N TRP A 288 3.49 19.67 16.24
CA TRP A 288 4.72 19.48 17.01
C TRP A 288 5.78 20.56 16.76
N ASP A 289 5.52 21.51 15.87
CA ASP A 289 6.41 22.63 15.61
C ASP A 289 5.59 23.88 15.24
N ALA A 290 5.58 24.87 16.13
CA ALA A 290 4.79 26.09 15.97
C ALA A 290 5.27 26.99 14.81
N GLU A 291 6.51 26.81 14.35
CA GLU A 291 7.04 27.55 13.20
C GLU A 291 6.77 26.84 11.87
N ALA A 292 6.31 25.59 11.91
CA ALA A 292 6.13 24.76 10.72
C ALA A 292 4.66 24.63 10.28
N VAL A 293 4.51 24.31 9.00
CA VAL A 293 3.24 23.96 8.36
C VAL A 293 3.39 22.58 7.73
N LEU A 294 2.38 21.74 7.89
CA LEU A 294 2.29 20.46 7.20
C LEU A 294 1.48 20.64 5.91
N LEU A 295 2.01 20.10 4.82
CA LEU A 295 1.33 19.93 3.54
C LEU A 295 1.02 18.45 3.36
N GLY A 296 -0.26 18.14 3.17
CA GLY A 296 -0.73 16.82 2.78
C GLY A 296 -1.01 16.81 1.28
N VAL A 297 -0.56 15.76 0.59
CA VAL A 297 -0.84 15.51 -0.82
C VAL A 297 -1.42 14.11 -0.95
N LEU A 298 -2.67 14.02 -1.37
CA LEU A 298 -3.36 12.78 -1.65
C LEU A 298 -3.45 12.57 -3.15
N LEU A 299 -2.89 11.47 -3.65
CA LEU A 299 -3.08 10.99 -5.01
C LEU A 299 -3.95 9.73 -4.97
N GLN A 300 -5.05 9.71 -5.73
CA GLN A 300 -5.91 8.54 -5.89
C GLN A 300 -6.03 8.19 -7.37
N ASN A 301 -5.88 6.92 -7.69
CA ASN A 301 -6.04 6.43 -9.05
C ASN A 301 -7.36 5.66 -9.18
N GLY A 302 -8.39 6.31 -9.74
CA GLY A 302 -9.66 5.66 -10.10
C GLY A 302 -9.73 5.17 -11.55
N SER A 303 -8.68 5.34 -12.37
CA SER A 303 -8.73 5.24 -13.83
C SER A 303 -8.82 3.81 -14.40
N GLY A 304 -9.16 2.81 -13.58
CA GLY A 304 -9.29 1.40 -13.98
C GLY A 304 -7.99 0.71 -14.43
N ALA A 305 -6.91 1.45 -14.62
CA ALA A 305 -5.58 0.99 -15.00
C ALA A 305 -4.49 1.66 -14.11
N PRO A 306 -3.31 1.04 -13.93
CA PRO A 306 -2.20 1.69 -13.23
C PRO A 306 -1.77 2.98 -13.92
N LEU A 307 -1.26 3.94 -13.15
CA LEU A 307 -0.66 5.14 -13.73
C LEU A 307 0.53 4.77 -14.65
N PRO A 308 0.79 5.55 -15.71
CA PRO A 308 1.96 5.31 -16.54
C PRO A 308 3.24 5.56 -15.74
N ALA A 309 4.31 4.82 -16.02
CA ALA A 309 5.59 4.97 -15.32
C ALA A 309 6.24 6.36 -15.54
N THR A 310 5.80 7.08 -16.56
CA THR A 310 6.18 8.46 -16.89
C THR A 310 5.40 9.51 -16.09
N ALA A 311 4.36 9.10 -15.33
CA ALA A 311 3.59 10.01 -14.50
C ALA A 311 4.52 10.74 -13.52
N ASN A 312 4.48 12.07 -13.52
CA ASN A 312 5.31 12.89 -12.67
C ASN A 312 4.42 13.74 -11.74
N LEU A 313 4.49 13.47 -10.44
CA LEU A 313 3.84 14.28 -9.40
C LEU A 313 4.90 15.17 -8.75
N GLU A 314 4.72 16.49 -8.85
CA GLU A 314 5.70 17.49 -8.42
C GLU A 314 5.04 18.61 -7.62
N ILE A 315 5.75 19.14 -6.64
CA ILE A 315 5.42 20.37 -5.92
C ILE A 315 6.36 21.47 -6.41
N ASN A 316 5.80 22.62 -6.77
CA ASN A 316 6.53 23.83 -7.11
C ASN A 316 6.26 24.91 -6.04
N PHE A 317 7.28 25.20 -5.23
CA PHE A 317 7.21 26.14 -4.11
C PHE A 317 7.48 27.57 -4.56
N LYS A 318 6.84 28.54 -3.90
CA LYS A 318 7.24 29.95 -4.00
C LYS A 318 8.30 30.28 -2.93
N PRO A 319 9.56 30.56 -3.31
CA PRO A 319 10.65 30.75 -2.34
C PRO A 319 10.51 31.99 -1.44
N ASP A 320 9.65 32.93 -1.80
CA ASP A 320 9.31 34.11 -0.99
C ASP A 320 8.24 33.84 0.07
N MET A 321 7.55 32.69 -0.02
CA MET A 321 6.51 32.24 0.91
C MET A 321 6.98 31.03 1.74
N VAL A 322 7.75 30.12 1.15
CA VAL A 322 8.31 28.93 1.81
C VAL A 322 9.83 29.03 1.80
N ARG A 323 10.45 28.93 2.98
CA ARG A 323 11.91 29.01 3.16
C ARG A 323 12.57 27.68 2.86
N SER A 324 12.04 26.61 3.45
CA SER A 324 12.54 25.25 3.28
C SER A 324 11.43 24.23 3.50
N TYR A 325 11.64 23.01 3.01
CA TYR A 325 10.71 21.90 3.15
C TYR A 325 11.46 20.59 3.39
N ARG A 326 10.79 19.61 4.00
CA ARG A 326 11.25 18.22 4.04
C ARG A 326 10.10 17.25 3.76
N LEU A 327 10.42 16.12 3.15
CA LEU A 327 9.50 15.00 2.97
C LEU A 327 9.47 14.13 4.23
N LEU A 328 8.29 13.87 4.80
CA LEU A 328 8.16 12.97 5.95
C LEU A 328 8.16 11.52 5.49
N GLY A 329 8.94 10.68 6.17
CA GLY A 329 9.15 9.29 5.77
C GLY A 329 10.09 9.17 4.58
N TYR A 330 9.95 8.09 3.83
CA TYR A 330 10.78 7.76 2.67
C TYR A 330 12.29 7.80 2.98
N ALA A 331 12.63 7.39 4.21
CA ALA A 331 13.99 7.41 4.71
C ALA A 331 14.87 6.41 3.95
N ARG A 332 16.15 6.75 3.79
CA ARG A 332 17.10 6.04 2.93
C ARG A 332 18.00 5.13 3.76
N GLY A 333 18.21 3.90 3.31
CA GLY A 333 19.26 3.04 3.85
C GLY A 333 20.60 3.46 3.27
N GLY A 334 21.44 4.17 4.02
CA GLY A 334 22.77 4.59 3.57
C GLY A 334 22.80 5.47 2.30
N ALA A 335 24.01 5.66 1.73
CA ALA A 335 24.28 6.57 0.60
C ALA A 335 23.74 6.12 -0.78
N GLY A 336 22.86 5.13 -0.83
CA GLY A 336 22.24 4.64 -2.07
C GLY A 336 21.13 5.56 -2.56
N ARG A 337 21.09 5.85 -3.86
CA ARG A 337 19.93 6.46 -4.55
C ARG A 337 18.76 5.49 -4.50
N PHE A 338 17.52 5.98 -4.54
CA PHE A 338 16.35 5.12 -4.75
C PHE A 338 16.63 4.19 -5.93
N PRO A 339 16.44 2.85 -5.82
CA PRO A 339 15.98 2.14 -6.99
C PRO A 339 14.70 2.89 -7.42
N PRO A 340 14.56 3.32 -8.69
CA PRO A 340 13.31 3.92 -9.13
C PRO A 340 12.20 2.98 -8.69
N VAL A 341 11.18 3.53 -8.03
CA VAL A 341 10.04 2.72 -7.67
C VAL A 341 9.38 2.36 -8.99
N SER A 342 9.72 1.19 -9.53
CA SER A 342 9.16 0.66 -10.79
C SER A 342 7.68 0.33 -10.65
N ARG A 343 7.07 0.69 -9.53
CA ARG A 343 5.67 0.48 -9.22
C ARG A 343 4.96 1.82 -9.38
N SER A 344 4.18 1.92 -10.45
CA SER A 344 3.19 2.98 -10.58
C SER A 344 2.00 2.70 -9.65
N LEU A 345 1.27 3.76 -9.31
CA LEU A 345 0.06 3.63 -8.49
C LEU A 345 -0.99 2.80 -9.24
N GLY A 346 -1.41 1.68 -8.65
CA GLY A 346 -2.37 0.75 -9.23
C GLY A 346 -3.79 1.34 -9.34
N ALA A 347 -4.64 0.68 -10.12
CA ALA A 347 -6.04 1.03 -10.21
C ALA A 347 -6.77 0.80 -8.87
N GLY A 348 -7.48 1.81 -8.39
CA GLY A 348 -8.19 1.80 -7.10
C GLY A 348 -7.31 2.13 -5.89
N ASP A 349 -5.99 2.30 -6.08
CA ASP A 349 -5.06 2.61 -5.01
C ASP A 349 -4.96 4.12 -4.73
N SER A 350 -4.50 4.45 -3.53
CA SER A 350 -4.22 5.83 -3.10
C SER A 350 -2.89 5.91 -2.38
N ASN A 351 -2.24 7.07 -2.46
CA ASN A 351 -1.04 7.37 -1.68
C ASN A 351 -1.16 8.78 -1.08
N PHE A 352 -1.01 8.87 0.24
CA PHE A 352 -0.98 10.11 1.00
C PHE A 352 0.44 10.42 1.42
N VAL A 353 0.91 11.62 1.08
CA VAL A 353 2.27 12.08 1.36
C VAL A 353 2.23 13.35 2.18
N LEU A 354 3.12 13.45 3.16
CA LEU A 354 3.26 14.62 4.02
C LEU A 354 4.60 15.31 3.79
N TYR A 355 4.56 16.64 3.73
CA TYR A 355 5.72 17.52 3.76
C TYR A 355 5.62 18.46 4.96
N GLU A 356 6.75 18.74 5.60
CA GLU A 356 6.86 19.79 6.60
C GLU A 356 7.58 20.99 5.98
N LEU A 357 6.94 22.15 6.09
CA LEU A 357 7.32 23.39 5.45
C LEU A 357 7.68 24.41 6.54
N LEU A 358 8.81 25.08 6.40
CA LEU A 358 9.13 26.27 7.17
C LEU A 358 8.79 27.50 6.33
N PRO A 359 7.81 28.33 6.74
CA PRO A 359 7.47 29.56 6.03
C PRO A 359 8.63 30.55 5.97
N ALA A 360 8.71 31.31 4.89
CA ALA A 360 9.66 32.42 4.75
C ALA A 360 9.21 33.69 5.48
N LYS A 361 7.92 33.82 5.75
CA LYS A 361 7.29 34.99 6.39
C LYS A 361 6.17 34.53 7.33
N GLN A 362 6.00 35.24 8.44
CA GLN A 362 4.92 34.96 9.40
C GLN A 362 3.52 35.25 8.84
N SER A 363 3.41 36.11 7.82
CA SER A 363 2.13 36.40 7.17
C SER A 363 1.47 35.18 6.54
N VAL A 364 2.22 34.10 6.25
CA VAL A 364 1.67 32.82 5.79
C VAL A 364 0.61 32.26 6.73
N PHE A 365 0.69 32.57 8.03
CA PHE A 365 -0.24 32.10 9.04
C PHE A 365 -1.53 32.93 9.16
N THR A 366 -1.62 34.07 8.49
CA THR A 366 -2.72 35.04 8.67
C THR A 366 -3.29 35.56 7.36
N GLU A 367 -2.48 35.66 6.31
CA GLU A 367 -2.84 36.24 5.03
C GLU A 367 -3.15 35.16 3.98
N HIS A 368 -4.09 35.47 3.10
CA HIS A 368 -4.44 34.60 1.99
C HIS A 368 -3.45 34.78 0.85
N GLY A 369 -2.93 33.66 0.35
CA GLY A 369 -2.03 33.67 -0.80
C GLY A 369 -1.63 32.26 -1.20
N VAL A 370 -1.29 32.07 -2.48
CA VAL A 370 -0.78 30.80 -3.00
C VAL A 370 0.67 30.64 -2.54
N LEU A 371 0.98 29.58 -1.78
CA LEU A 371 2.34 29.26 -1.30
C LEU A 371 3.09 28.36 -2.28
N LEU A 372 2.38 27.43 -2.93
CA LEU A 372 2.94 26.40 -3.79
C LEU A 372 1.87 25.87 -4.74
N ARG A 373 2.29 25.08 -5.73
CA ARG A 373 1.41 24.36 -6.66
C ARG A 373 1.81 22.90 -6.67
N VAL A 374 0.84 22.00 -6.60
CA VAL A 374 1.05 20.57 -6.80
C VAL A 374 0.53 20.21 -8.17
N GLY A 375 1.37 19.57 -8.99
CA GLY A 375 1.05 19.20 -10.35
C GLY A 375 1.30 17.73 -10.62
N LEU A 376 0.32 17.05 -11.22
CA LEU A 376 0.51 15.74 -11.83
C LEU A 376 0.54 15.91 -13.33
N VAL A 377 1.59 15.42 -13.97
CA VAL A 377 1.75 15.37 -15.43
C VAL A 377 1.74 13.92 -15.86
N LEU A 378 0.82 13.56 -16.76
CA LEU A 378 0.76 12.27 -17.42
C LEU A 378 1.25 12.44 -18.85
N SER A 379 2.26 11.64 -19.21
CA SER A 379 2.84 11.64 -20.55
C SER A 379 2.74 10.23 -21.11
N ASP A 380 1.72 9.97 -21.93
CA ASP A 380 1.66 8.71 -22.68
C ASP A 380 2.59 8.76 -23.88
N ALA A 381 3.19 7.61 -24.23
CA ALA A 381 4.14 7.52 -25.34
C ALA A 381 3.51 7.89 -26.70
N ASP A 382 2.19 7.78 -26.82
CA ASP A 382 1.43 7.97 -28.06
C ASP A 382 0.66 9.31 -28.11
N GLU A 383 0.66 10.12 -27.05
CA GLU A 383 -0.03 11.41 -27.01
C GLU A 383 0.89 12.59 -27.36
N ALA A 384 0.44 13.43 -28.29
CA ALA A 384 1.20 14.58 -28.78
C ALA A 384 1.35 15.73 -27.75
N SER A 385 0.62 15.70 -26.64
CA SER A 385 0.70 16.71 -25.59
C SER A 385 0.45 16.11 -24.22
N PRO A 386 1.32 16.35 -23.22
CA PRO A 386 1.15 15.80 -21.88
C PRO A 386 -0.10 16.39 -21.21
N ARG A 387 -0.88 15.53 -20.58
CA ARG A 387 -2.06 15.92 -19.78
C ARG A 387 -1.61 16.29 -18.38
N ALA A 388 -2.15 17.36 -17.80
CA ALA A 388 -1.73 17.81 -16.48
C ALA A 388 -2.88 18.35 -15.64
N ILE A 389 -2.88 18.01 -14.36
CA ILE A 389 -3.69 18.65 -13.32
C ILE A 389 -2.77 19.47 -12.42
N ILE A 390 -3.21 20.67 -12.03
CA ILE A 390 -2.45 21.56 -11.15
C ILE A 390 -3.40 22.07 -10.06
N SER A 391 -3.10 21.73 -8.80
CA SER A 391 -3.78 22.28 -7.63
C SER A 391 -2.95 23.43 -7.02
N PRO A 392 -3.44 24.69 -7.02
CA PRO A 392 -2.81 25.77 -6.28
C PRO A 392 -3.12 25.64 -4.78
N VAL A 393 -2.07 25.61 -3.96
CA VAL A 393 -2.23 25.45 -2.51
C VAL A 393 -2.05 26.80 -1.83
N SER A 394 -3.11 27.24 -1.15
CA SER A 394 -3.20 28.60 -0.60
C SER A 394 -3.38 28.57 0.92
N GLY A 395 -2.78 29.55 1.59
CA GLY A 395 -2.95 29.79 3.02
C GLY A 395 -4.15 30.70 3.34
N PRO A 396 -4.39 30.99 4.62
CA PRO A 396 -3.61 30.52 5.76
C PRO A 396 -3.81 29.02 6.06
N PRO A 397 -2.83 28.32 6.67
CA PRO A 397 -2.99 26.93 7.08
C PRO A 397 -4.08 26.81 8.15
N ARG A 398 -4.87 25.73 8.08
CA ARG A 398 -5.89 25.42 9.08
C ARG A 398 -5.23 25.01 10.40
N ASP A 399 -5.93 25.21 11.50
CA ASP A 399 -5.56 24.56 12.76
C ASP A 399 -5.81 23.05 12.63
N TRP A 400 -4.98 22.24 13.27
CA TRP A 400 -5.04 20.78 13.16
C TRP A 400 -6.42 20.21 13.54
N ASP A 401 -7.06 20.79 14.55
CA ASP A 401 -8.40 20.42 14.99
C ASP A 401 -9.50 20.67 13.93
N GLY A 402 -9.26 21.56 12.97
CA GLY A 402 -10.14 21.88 11.86
C GLY A 402 -9.69 21.31 10.51
N ALA A 403 -8.63 20.50 10.51
CA ALA A 403 -8.18 19.76 9.33
C ALA A 403 -9.14 18.62 9.01
N SER A 404 -9.04 18.08 7.78
CA SER A 404 -9.80 16.90 7.40
C SER A 404 -9.51 15.69 8.28
N GLY A 405 -10.46 14.74 8.32
CA GLY A 405 -10.24 13.45 8.98
C GLY A 405 -9.08 12.67 8.35
N ASN A 406 -8.90 12.75 7.03
CA ASN A 406 -7.76 12.19 6.31
C ASN A 406 -6.44 12.76 6.82
N PHE A 407 -6.34 14.08 6.90
CA PHE A 407 -5.13 14.74 7.36
C PHE A 407 -4.85 14.48 8.83
N GLN A 408 -5.87 14.53 9.69
CA GLN A 408 -5.73 14.22 11.11
C GLN A 408 -5.19 12.81 11.31
N THR A 409 -5.71 11.82 10.59
CA THR A 409 -5.19 10.44 10.59
C THR A 409 -3.75 10.39 10.09
N ALA A 410 -3.48 10.91 8.89
CA ALA A 410 -2.16 10.84 8.26
C ALA A 410 -1.08 11.49 9.13
N SER A 411 -1.33 12.71 9.61
CA SER A 411 -0.38 13.44 10.46
C SER A 411 -0.18 12.78 11.83
N THR A 412 -1.21 12.12 12.39
CA THR A 412 -1.06 11.33 13.62
C THR A 412 -0.19 10.10 13.40
N LEU A 413 -0.41 9.35 12.33
CA LEU A 413 0.40 8.17 12.00
C LEU A 413 1.84 8.57 11.64
N ALA A 414 2.02 9.74 11.03
CA ALA A 414 3.33 10.32 10.82
C ALA A 414 4.03 10.65 12.14
N ALA A 415 3.34 11.33 13.06
CA ALA A 415 3.84 11.62 14.40
C ALA A 415 4.21 10.32 15.16
N PHE A 416 3.36 9.30 15.08
CA PHE A 416 3.65 7.99 15.66
C PHE A 416 4.96 7.40 15.11
N GLY A 417 5.13 7.39 13.79
CA GLY A 417 6.35 6.94 13.14
C GLY A 417 7.59 7.76 13.54
N LEU A 418 7.48 9.09 13.64
CA LEU A 418 8.58 9.96 14.07
C LEU A 418 9.04 9.66 15.50
N LEU A 419 8.11 9.37 16.42
CA LEU A 419 8.43 8.98 17.79
C LEU A 419 9.10 7.62 17.87
N LEU A 420 8.55 6.60 17.20
CA LEU A 420 9.12 5.25 17.17
C LEU A 420 10.55 5.24 16.59
N ARG A 421 10.83 6.16 15.67
CA ARG A 421 12.15 6.30 15.05
C ARG A 421 13.15 7.12 15.85
N GLU A 422 12.70 7.77 16.93
CA GLU A 422 13.47 8.77 17.66
C GLU A 422 13.96 9.90 16.73
N SER A 423 13.08 10.39 15.86
CA SER A 423 13.46 11.37 14.82
C SER A 423 14.12 12.61 15.43
N PRO A 424 15.24 13.11 14.85
CA PRO A 424 15.85 14.37 15.27
C PRO A 424 14.94 15.56 14.97
N HIS A 425 13.93 15.38 14.12
CA HIS A 425 13.01 16.41 13.71
C HIS A 425 11.62 16.32 14.34
N ARG A 426 11.50 15.58 15.45
CA ARG A 426 10.24 15.41 16.17
C ARG A 426 9.73 16.71 16.82
N GLY A 427 10.55 17.76 16.90
CA GLY A 427 10.15 19.03 17.54
C GLY A 427 9.71 18.81 18.99
N ALA A 428 8.55 19.36 19.36
CA ALA A 428 7.92 19.19 20.66
C ALA A 428 7.09 17.89 20.78
N LEU A 429 7.22 16.96 19.84
CA LEU A 429 6.47 15.71 19.85
C LEU A 429 6.94 14.78 20.98
N ASP A 430 6.00 14.42 21.84
CA ASP A 430 6.15 13.46 22.91
C ASP A 430 4.96 12.47 22.93
N ALA A 431 5.02 11.47 23.81
CA ALA A 431 3.96 10.47 23.94
C ALA A 431 2.62 11.09 24.37
N GLY A 432 2.65 12.19 25.13
CA GLY A 432 1.45 12.91 25.56
C GLY A 432 0.73 13.60 24.40
N LEU A 433 1.48 14.28 23.52
CA LEU A 433 0.98 14.87 22.30
C LEU A 433 0.47 13.79 21.34
N LEU A 434 1.21 12.70 21.14
CA LEU A 434 0.76 11.56 20.33
C LEU A 434 -0.60 11.04 20.82
N ARG A 435 -0.74 10.81 22.13
CA ARG A 435 -1.99 10.31 22.73
C ARG A 435 -3.15 11.26 22.46
N ARG A 436 -2.93 12.58 22.54
CA ARG A 436 -3.97 13.58 22.23
C ARG A 436 -4.38 13.55 20.76
N LEU A 437 -3.41 13.56 19.85
CA LEU A 437 -3.66 13.51 18.40
C LEU A 437 -4.41 12.22 18.02
N ALA A 438 -3.92 11.06 18.47
CA ALA A 438 -4.52 9.77 18.17
C ALA A 438 -5.91 9.61 18.77
N SER A 439 -6.14 10.04 20.01
CA SER A 439 -7.47 10.00 20.63
C SER A 439 -8.47 10.86 19.86
N ARG A 440 -8.05 12.05 19.42
CA ARG A 440 -8.91 12.98 18.69
C ARG A 440 -9.21 12.49 17.27
N ALA A 441 -8.19 12.05 16.54
CA ALA A 441 -8.37 11.46 15.21
C ALA A 441 -9.24 10.19 15.26
N LEU A 442 -9.10 9.36 16.29
CA LEU A 442 -9.90 8.15 16.49
C LEU A 442 -11.38 8.49 16.76
N ALA A 443 -11.63 9.52 17.57
CA ALA A 443 -12.98 10.01 17.84
C ALA A 443 -13.65 10.62 16.59
N ALA A 444 -12.88 11.25 15.71
CA ALA A 444 -13.36 11.79 14.44
C ALA A 444 -13.55 10.70 13.35
N SER A 445 -12.95 9.53 13.53
CA SER A 445 -13.00 8.44 12.54
C SER A 445 -14.35 7.72 12.55
N ARG A 446 -14.91 7.47 11.35
CA ARG A 446 -16.16 6.72 11.17
C ARG A 446 -16.06 5.32 11.79
N GLU A 447 -17.11 4.86 12.46
CA GLU A 447 -17.13 3.54 13.12
C GLU A 447 -16.88 2.38 12.14
N ALA A 448 -17.33 2.51 10.89
CA ALA A 448 -17.16 1.50 9.85
C ALA A 448 -15.72 1.41 9.30
N ASP A 449 -14.88 2.43 9.52
CA ASP A 449 -13.49 2.43 9.04
C ASP A 449 -12.57 1.71 10.03
N LEU A 450 -12.69 0.38 10.06
CA LEU A 450 -11.98 -0.46 11.02
C LEU A 450 -10.45 -0.35 10.90
N ALA A 451 -9.93 -0.26 9.67
CA ALA A 451 -8.48 -0.17 9.43
C ALA A 451 -7.90 1.14 9.99
N ARG A 452 -8.56 2.28 9.72
CA ARG A 452 -8.16 3.57 10.29
C ARG A 452 -8.21 3.57 11.80
N ARG A 453 -9.30 3.05 12.36
CA ARG A 453 -9.48 2.99 13.81
C ARG A 453 -8.43 2.10 14.45
N ASP A 454 -8.10 0.96 13.84
CA ASP A 454 -7.07 0.05 14.33
C ASP A 454 -5.68 0.69 14.30
N ALA A 455 -5.32 1.37 13.20
CA ALA A 455 -4.04 2.05 13.09
C ALA A 455 -3.87 3.18 14.14
N LEU A 456 -4.94 3.95 14.38
CA LEU A 456 -4.95 4.98 15.42
C LEU A 456 -4.92 4.38 16.83
N GLN A 457 -5.59 3.24 17.02
CA GLN A 457 -5.54 2.50 18.29
C GLN A 457 -4.14 1.95 18.55
N LEU A 458 -3.44 1.44 17.54
CA LEU A 458 -2.05 0.98 17.67
C LEU A 458 -1.12 2.11 18.16
N ALA A 459 -1.32 3.34 17.69
CA ALA A 459 -0.58 4.50 18.18
C ALA A 459 -0.87 4.80 19.67
N LEU A 460 -2.12 4.60 20.12
CA LEU A 460 -2.49 4.73 21.54
C LEU A 460 -1.90 3.59 22.39
N ASP A 461 -1.91 2.37 21.87
CA ASP A 461 -1.36 1.19 22.55
C ASP A 461 0.16 1.33 22.77
N ALA A 462 0.85 2.02 21.86
CA ALA A 462 2.29 2.31 21.96
C ALA A 462 2.62 3.47 22.92
N ALA A 463 1.68 4.37 23.22
CA ALA A 463 1.97 5.58 24.00
C ALA A 463 2.56 5.30 25.40
N PRO A 464 2.07 4.31 26.19
CA PRO A 464 2.69 3.95 27.47
C PRO A 464 4.13 3.44 27.33
N LEU A 465 4.44 2.72 26.25
CA LEU A 465 5.79 2.22 25.98
C LEU A 465 6.76 3.36 25.65
N LEU A 466 6.27 4.40 24.97
CA LEU A 466 7.03 5.61 24.67
C LEU A 466 7.27 6.48 25.94
N GLU A 467 6.34 6.48 26.90
CA GLU A 467 6.49 7.19 28.19
C GLU A 467 7.49 6.52 29.13
N ALA A 468 7.60 5.19 29.06
CA ALA A 468 8.52 4.42 29.90
C ALA A 468 9.99 4.58 29.51
N VAL A 469 10.30 5.17 28.35
CA VAL A 469 11.67 5.46 27.92
C VAL A 469 12.15 6.72 28.65
N PRO A 470 13.17 6.64 29.53
CA PRO A 470 13.65 7.82 30.25
C PRO A 470 14.13 8.89 29.27
N PRO A 471 13.84 10.19 29.52
CA PRO A 471 14.36 11.27 28.69
C PRO A 471 15.89 11.23 28.72
N ARG A 472 16.54 11.28 27.54
CA ARG A 472 17.99 11.34 27.47
C ARG A 472 18.46 12.61 28.16
N GLN A 473 19.46 12.47 29.05
CA GLN A 473 20.25 13.61 29.49
C GLN A 473 21.06 14.09 28.27
N GLU A 474 20.81 15.33 27.84
CA GLU A 474 21.54 16.00 26.76
C GLU A 474 22.99 16.29 27.13
#